data_AF-E9LD22-F1
#
_entry.id   AF-E9LD22-F1
#
_cell.length_a   1.000
_cell.length_b   1.000
_cell.length_c   1.000
_cell.angle_alpha   90.00
_cell.angle_beta   90.00
_cell.angle_gamma   90.00
#
_symmetry.space_group_name_H-M   'P 1'
#
loop_
_entity.id
_entity.type
_entity.pdbx_description
1 polymer ?
#
loop_
_entity_poly.entity_id
_entity_poly.type
_entity_poly.pdbx_seq_one_letter_code
_entity_poly.pdbx_strand_id
1 'polypeptide(L)'
;MVKASQKCEKEEKKEKMKVRQAIEKGNMEGARIYAQNAIRQKNQALGYVRMASRIDAVASRVESAIRMRQVIGNLGKISQSMEVAMQSMDLEKISMVMDNFEKQFEDMDVRSSYVEGAMNQSTATTMPQSEVDRLIEQVADENNLDISSKLDAADPSRERPSAGKDAQVDDMMARLAALKAPQ
;
A
#
# COMPACT_ATOMS: atom_id res chain seq x y z
N MET A 1 0.89 3.17 -18.96
CA MET A 1 0.38 1.80 -19.19
C MET A 1 -1.12 1.68 -18.93
N VAL A 2 -1.70 2.32 -17.91
CA VAL A 2 -3.16 2.32 -17.66
C VAL A 2 -3.98 2.80 -18.87
N LYS A 3 -3.55 3.89 -19.53
CA LYS A 3 -4.20 4.38 -20.77
C LYS A 3 -4.16 3.36 -21.92
N ALA A 4 -3.12 2.53 -22.00
CA ALA A 4 -3.00 1.48 -23.02
C ALA A 4 -3.96 0.32 -22.73
N SER A 5 -4.11 -0.07 -21.45
CA SER A 5 -5.12 -1.04 -21.02
C SER A 5 -6.54 -0.56 -21.38
N GLN A 6 -6.89 0.67 -21.01
CA GLN A 6 -8.21 1.25 -21.33
C GLN A 6 -8.47 1.33 -22.85
N LYS A 7 -7.44 1.56 -23.65
CA LYS A 7 -7.54 1.51 -25.11
C LYS A 7 -7.87 0.10 -25.60
N CYS A 8 -7.18 -0.92 -25.08
CA CYS A 8 -7.46 -2.33 -25.40
C CYS A 8 -8.88 -2.74 -24.97
N GLU A 9 -9.37 -2.29 -23.81
CA GLU A 9 -10.75 -2.55 -23.37
C GLU A 9 -11.80 -1.86 -24.27
N LYS A 10 -11.54 -0.65 -24.74
CA LYS A 10 -12.41 0.03 -25.70
C LYS A 10 -12.48 -0.73 -27.02
N GLU A 11 -11.34 -1.20 -27.52
CA GLU A 11 -11.30 -2.02 -28.74
C GLU A 11 -11.97 -3.40 -28.51
N GLU A 12 -11.82 -4.02 -27.34
CA GLU A 12 -12.52 -5.26 -26.96
C GLU A 12 -14.05 -5.10 -27.04
N LYS A 13 -14.59 -3.99 -26.51
CA LYS A 13 -16.02 -3.67 -26.58
C LYS A 13 -16.49 -3.48 -28.02
N LYS A 14 -15.69 -2.82 -28.87
CA LYS A 14 -16.02 -2.65 -30.30
C LYS A 14 -16.06 -3.99 -31.03
N GLU A 15 -15.07 -4.85 -30.80
CA GLU A 15 -15.02 -6.17 -31.42
C GLU A 15 -16.19 -7.05 -30.96
N LYS A 16 -16.59 -6.99 -29.68
CA LYS A 16 -17.81 -7.66 -29.19
C LYS A 16 -19.09 -7.17 -29.88
N MET A 17 -19.21 -5.87 -30.18
CA MET A 17 -20.35 -5.36 -30.94
C MET A 17 -20.35 -5.90 -32.37
N LYS A 18 -19.18 -5.99 -33.02
CA LYS A 18 -19.04 -6.59 -34.36
C LYS A 18 -19.37 -8.08 -34.36
N VAL A 19 -19.02 -8.82 -33.31
CA VAL A 19 -19.43 -10.23 -33.13
C VAL A 19 -20.96 -10.34 -33.13
N ARG A 20 -21.66 -9.52 -32.35
CA ARG A 20 -23.13 -9.53 -32.30
C ARG A 20 -23.74 -9.26 -33.68
N GLN A 21 -23.26 -8.23 -34.36
CA GLN A 21 -23.72 -7.88 -35.71
C GLN A 21 -23.40 -8.98 -36.75
N ALA A 22 -22.27 -9.68 -36.63
CA ALA A 22 -21.91 -10.77 -37.54
C ALA A 22 -22.81 -12.01 -37.33
N ILE A 23 -23.17 -12.30 -36.07
CA ILE A 23 -24.12 -13.37 -35.73
C ILE A 23 -25.52 -13.05 -36.27
N GLU A 24 -26.00 -11.82 -36.09
CA GLU A 24 -27.31 -11.37 -36.61
C GLU A 24 -27.39 -11.46 -38.15
N LYS A 25 -26.27 -11.25 -38.84
CA LYS A 25 -26.16 -11.38 -40.30
C LYS A 25 -25.93 -12.82 -40.78
N GLY A 26 -25.88 -13.81 -39.88
CA GLY A 26 -25.63 -15.21 -40.21
C GLY A 26 -24.18 -15.54 -40.63
N ASN A 27 -23.24 -14.59 -40.48
CA ASN A 27 -21.83 -14.79 -40.84
C ASN A 27 -21.02 -15.34 -39.65
N MET A 28 -21.11 -16.66 -39.46
CA MET A 28 -20.43 -17.38 -38.37
C MET A 28 -18.90 -17.34 -38.45
N GLU A 29 -18.31 -17.33 -39.66
CA GLU A 29 -16.85 -17.23 -39.81
C GLU A 29 -16.34 -15.85 -39.38
N GLY A 30 -17.01 -14.77 -39.81
CA GLY A 30 -16.67 -13.41 -39.39
C GLY A 30 -16.83 -13.21 -37.88
N ALA A 31 -17.89 -13.78 -37.29
CA ALA A 31 -18.11 -13.74 -35.85
C ALA A 31 -16.96 -14.42 -35.07
N ARG A 32 -16.43 -15.54 -35.56
CA ARG A 32 -15.31 -16.26 -34.94
C ARG A 32 -14.02 -15.43 -34.95
N ILE A 33 -13.73 -14.74 -36.06
CA ILE A 33 -12.56 -13.85 -36.18
C ILE A 33 -12.67 -12.65 -35.22
N TYR A 34 -13.83 -11.98 -35.19
CA TYR A 34 -14.04 -10.86 -34.27
C TYR A 34 -14.00 -11.31 -32.79
N ALA A 35 -14.48 -12.51 -32.49
CA ALA A 35 -14.40 -13.08 -31.14
C ALA A 35 -12.95 -13.38 -30.72
N GLN A 36 -12.13 -13.96 -31.60
CA GLN A 36 -10.69 -14.14 -31.33
C GLN A 36 -9.99 -12.80 -31.10
N ASN A 37 -10.31 -11.78 -31.88
CA ASN A 37 -9.75 -10.44 -31.70
C ASN A 37 -10.16 -9.82 -30.36
N ALA A 38 -11.41 -9.99 -29.94
CA ALA A 38 -11.88 -9.55 -28.62
C ALA A 38 -11.12 -10.24 -27.48
N ILE A 39 -10.95 -11.56 -27.54
CA ILE A 39 -10.20 -12.34 -26.53
C ILE A 39 -8.73 -11.87 -26.48
N ARG A 40 -8.10 -11.68 -27.64
CA ARG A 40 -6.74 -11.17 -27.72
C ARG A 40 -6.61 -9.81 -27.04
N GLN A 41 -7.54 -8.89 -27.30
CA GLN A 41 -7.50 -7.56 -26.70
C GLN A 41 -7.74 -7.57 -25.19
N LYS A 42 -8.62 -8.45 -24.69
CA LYS A 42 -8.80 -8.66 -23.25
C LYS A 42 -7.51 -9.14 -22.58
N ASN A 43 -6.82 -10.11 -23.17
CA ASN A 43 -5.56 -10.62 -22.63
C ASN A 43 -4.44 -9.56 -22.66
N GLN A 44 -4.39 -8.75 -23.73
CA GLN A 44 -3.44 -7.62 -23.80
C GLN A 44 -3.74 -6.55 -22.74
N ALA A 45 -5.02 -6.23 -22.49
CA ALA A 45 -5.41 -5.30 -21.43
C ALA A 45 -4.95 -5.77 -20.05
N LEU A 46 -5.20 -7.05 -19.71
CA LEU A 46 -4.74 -7.66 -18.46
C LEU A 46 -3.21 -7.63 -18.32
N GLY A 47 -2.48 -7.90 -19.41
CA GLY A 47 -1.03 -7.78 -19.45
C GLY A 47 -0.56 -6.35 -19.13
N TYR A 48 -1.22 -5.34 -19.71
CA TYR A 48 -0.90 -3.93 -19.43
C TYR A 48 -1.24 -3.50 -18.01
N VAL A 49 -2.32 -4.01 -17.41
CA VAL A 49 -2.65 -3.72 -15.99
C VAL A 49 -1.58 -4.30 -15.08
N ARG A 50 -1.19 -5.57 -15.26
CA ARG A 50 -0.13 -6.19 -14.46
C ARG A 50 1.20 -5.45 -14.57
N MET A 51 1.56 -5.04 -15.79
CA MET A 51 2.76 -4.23 -16.02
C MET A 51 2.63 -2.82 -15.40
N ALA A 52 1.44 -2.21 -15.44
CA ALA A 52 1.19 -0.92 -14.80
C ALA A 52 1.38 -1.00 -13.28
N SER A 53 0.81 -2.01 -12.61
CA SER A 53 0.99 -2.20 -11.17
C SER A 53 2.45 -2.40 -10.78
N ARG A 54 3.20 -3.17 -11.58
CA ARG A 54 4.65 -3.35 -11.36
C ARG A 54 5.44 -2.05 -11.53
N ILE A 55 5.12 -1.27 -12.57
CA ILE A 55 5.77 0.02 -12.81
C ILE A 55 5.44 1.02 -11.70
N ASP A 56 4.19 1.03 -11.23
CA ASP A 56 3.75 1.93 -10.17
C ASP A 56 4.46 1.62 -8.83
N ALA A 57 4.59 0.33 -8.48
CA ALA A 57 5.37 -0.10 -7.34
C ALA A 57 6.86 0.30 -7.44
N VAL A 58 7.45 0.19 -8.62
CA VAL A 58 8.84 0.63 -8.86
C VAL A 58 8.94 2.16 -8.81
N ALA A 59 7.98 2.89 -9.37
CA ALA A 59 7.95 4.35 -9.34
C ALA A 59 7.87 4.87 -7.90
N SER A 60 7.01 4.28 -7.06
CA SER A 60 6.90 4.63 -5.64
C SER A 60 8.21 4.41 -4.88
N ARG A 61 8.90 3.28 -5.14
CA ARG A 61 10.23 3.02 -4.55
C ARG A 61 11.28 4.03 -5.02
N VAL A 62 11.28 4.36 -6.31
CA VAL A 62 12.21 5.35 -6.89
C VAL A 62 11.92 6.74 -6.33
N GLU A 63 10.66 7.14 -6.20
CA GLU A 63 10.28 8.43 -5.63
C GLU A 63 10.72 8.55 -4.16
N SER A 64 10.53 7.48 -3.39
CA SER A 64 11.03 7.41 -2.01
C SER A 64 12.56 7.54 -1.95
N ALA A 65 13.28 6.87 -2.84
CA ALA A 65 14.73 6.98 -2.94
C ALA A 65 15.19 8.39 -3.35
N ILE A 66 14.46 9.06 -4.25
CA ILE A 66 14.75 10.45 -4.64
C ILE A 66 14.55 11.40 -3.47
N ARG A 67 13.43 11.27 -2.74
CA ARG A 67 13.17 12.06 -1.52
C ARG A 67 14.26 11.85 -0.48
N MET A 68 14.67 10.60 -0.24
CA MET A 68 15.75 10.27 0.69
C MET A 68 17.09 10.88 0.25
N ARG A 69 17.40 10.82 -1.06
CA ARG A 69 18.61 11.45 -1.61
C ARG A 69 18.61 12.97 -1.40
N GLN A 70 17.47 13.63 -1.54
CA GLN A 70 17.35 15.06 -1.28
C GLN A 70 17.59 15.39 0.20
N VAL A 71 17.07 14.58 1.12
CA VAL A 71 17.32 14.71 2.57
C VAL A 71 18.81 14.54 2.87
N ILE A 72 19.47 13.51 2.33
CA ILE A 72 20.91 13.29 2.49
C ILE A 72 21.71 14.47 1.94
N GLY A 73 21.31 15.04 0.80
CA GLY A 73 21.94 16.22 0.22
C GLY A 73 21.83 17.47 1.12
N ASN A 74 20.68 17.64 1.78
CA ASN A 74 20.49 18.73 2.74
C ASN A 74 21.34 18.52 4.01
N LEU A 75 21.32 17.31 4.58
CA LEU A 75 22.16 16.95 5.73
C LEU A 75 23.66 17.17 5.45
N GLY A 76 24.12 16.83 4.24
CA GLY A 76 25.50 17.10 3.82
C GLY A 76 25.85 18.59 3.83
N LYS A 77 24.94 19.45 3.36
CA LYS A 77 25.13 20.91 3.40
C LYS A 77 25.16 21.46 4.82
N ILE A 78 24.26 20.98 5.69
CA ILE A 78 24.27 21.40 7.11
C ILE A 78 25.57 20.97 7.78
N SER A 79 25.97 19.70 7.58
CA SER A 79 27.22 19.17 8.13
C SER A 79 28.43 20.01 7.72
N GLN A 80 28.49 20.41 6.45
CA GLN A 80 29.55 21.29 5.96
C GLN A 80 29.47 22.70 6.57
N SER A 81 28.27 23.26 6.74
CA SER A 81 28.09 24.55 7.41
C SER A 81 28.47 24.52 8.89
N MET A 82 28.25 23.39 9.56
CA MET A 82 28.64 23.15 10.95
C MET A 82 30.16 23.06 11.08
N GLU A 83 30.84 22.37 10.16
CA GLU A 83 32.30 22.30 10.12
C GLU A 83 32.95 23.69 9.96
N VAL A 84 32.41 24.53 9.07
CA VAL A 84 32.87 25.92 8.87
C VAL A 84 32.61 26.79 10.10
N ALA A 85 31.42 26.67 10.71
CA ALA A 85 31.10 27.37 11.95
C ALA A 85 32.03 26.97 13.11
N MET A 86 32.32 25.66 13.26
CA MET A 86 33.26 25.15 14.26
C MET A 86 34.69 25.65 14.04
N GLN A 87 35.16 25.75 12.79
CA GLN A 87 36.48 26.31 12.48
C GLN A 87 36.59 27.80 12.82
N SER A 88 35.49 28.55 12.71
CA SER A 88 35.49 29.97 13.02
C SER A 88 35.49 30.29 14.52
N MET A 89 35.27 29.29 15.40
CA MET A 89 35.08 29.44 16.86
C MET A 89 34.05 30.51 17.26
N ASP A 90 33.16 30.88 16.34
CA ASP A 90 32.14 31.89 16.53
C ASP A 90 30.91 31.23 17.18
N LEU A 91 30.76 31.40 18.49
CA LEU A 91 29.66 30.83 19.28
C LEU A 91 28.28 31.23 18.76
N GLU A 92 28.13 32.44 18.21
CA GLU A 92 26.86 32.92 17.67
C GLU A 92 26.51 32.18 16.37
N LYS A 93 27.49 31.99 15.48
CA LYS A 93 27.31 31.17 14.28
C LYS A 93 27.08 29.70 14.59
N ILE A 94 27.78 29.15 15.59
CA ILE A 94 27.59 27.76 16.02
C ILE A 94 26.17 27.56 16.55
N SER A 95 25.66 28.48 17.39
CA SER A 95 24.28 28.44 17.88
C SER A 95 23.27 28.49 16.73
N MET A 96 23.49 29.39 15.76
CA MET A 96 22.58 29.56 14.62
C MET A 96 22.58 28.34 13.67
N VAL A 97 23.72 27.66 13.52
CA VAL A 97 23.82 26.42 12.73
C VAL A 97 23.21 25.24 13.49
N MET A 98 23.37 25.16 14.82
CA MET A 98 22.73 24.13 15.65
C MET A 98 21.21 24.25 15.65
N ASP A 99 20.65 25.46 15.78
CA ASP A 99 19.20 25.69 15.69
C ASP A 99 18.64 25.25 14.31
N ASN A 100 19.40 25.50 13.24
CA ASN A 100 19.02 25.06 11.90
C ASN A 100 19.16 23.55 11.69
N PHE A 101 20.15 22.93 12.34
CA PHE A 101 20.32 21.48 12.35
C PHE A 101 19.15 20.82 13.09
N GLU A 102 18.79 21.32 14.27
CA GLU A 102 17.69 20.80 15.09
C GLU A 102 16.35 20.90 14.34
N LYS A 103 16.05 22.06 13.73
CA LYS A 103 14.86 22.21 12.87
C LYS A 103 14.84 21.26 11.69
N GLN A 104 15.96 21.09 10.97
CA GLN A 104 16.00 20.18 9.82
C GLN A 104 15.94 18.70 10.24
N PHE A 105 16.45 18.37 11.43
CA PHE A 105 16.40 17.02 11.96
C PHE A 105 14.99 16.68 12.47
N GLU A 106 14.34 17.60 13.18
CA GLU A 106 12.94 17.47 13.61
C GLU A 106 12.00 17.35 12.40
N ASP A 107 12.15 18.20 11.38
CA ASP A 107 11.39 18.10 10.13
C ASP A 107 11.60 16.74 9.45
N MET A 108 12.82 16.20 9.51
CA MET A 108 13.14 14.89 8.94
C MET A 108 12.51 13.76 9.75
N ASP A 109 12.56 13.80 11.07
CA ASP A 109 12.00 12.77 11.94
C ASP A 109 10.48 12.74 11.86
N VAL A 110 9.83 13.92 11.88
CA VAL A 110 8.38 14.06 11.67
C VAL A 110 7.98 13.57 10.28
N ARG A 111 8.74 13.90 9.22
CA ARG A 111 8.45 13.41 7.86
C ARG A 111 8.71 11.91 7.73
N SER A 112 9.72 11.37 8.40
CA SER A 112 10.01 9.94 8.39
C SER A 112 8.89 9.18 9.10
N SER A 113 8.50 9.62 10.30
CA SER A 113 7.36 9.08 11.04
C SER A 113 6.05 9.19 10.26
N TYR A 114 5.80 10.32 9.59
CA TYR A 114 4.62 10.51 8.75
C TYR A 114 4.64 9.63 7.50
N VAL A 115 5.79 9.48 6.84
CA VAL A 115 5.93 8.59 5.68
C VAL A 115 5.79 7.14 6.11
N GLU A 116 6.39 6.71 7.22
CA GLU A 116 6.28 5.35 7.73
C GLU A 116 4.84 5.04 8.18
N GLY A 117 4.17 5.98 8.86
CA GLY A 117 2.76 5.89 9.23
C GLY A 117 1.83 5.86 8.01
N ALA A 118 2.03 6.76 7.04
CA ALA A 118 1.25 6.80 5.81
C ALA A 118 1.51 5.60 4.91
N MET A 119 2.74 5.07 4.89
CA MET A 119 3.11 3.89 4.12
C MET A 119 2.53 2.63 4.77
N ASN A 120 2.58 2.49 6.11
CA ASN A 120 1.89 1.43 6.84
C ASN A 120 0.36 1.48 6.64
N GLN A 121 -0.24 2.67 6.66
CA GLN A 121 -1.67 2.84 6.47
C GLN A 121 -2.09 2.64 5.00
N SER A 122 -1.28 3.08 4.04
CA SER A 122 -1.49 2.82 2.62
C SER A 122 -1.33 1.34 2.29
N THR A 123 -0.37 0.65 2.89
CA THR A 123 -0.21 -0.81 2.77
C THR A 123 -1.39 -1.53 3.39
N ALA A 124 -1.86 -1.16 4.59
CA ALA A 124 -3.03 -1.75 5.21
C ALA A 124 -4.32 -1.55 4.40
N THR A 125 -4.45 -0.42 3.70
CA THR A 125 -5.62 -0.12 2.86
C THR A 125 -5.55 -0.82 1.49
N THR A 126 -4.34 -1.00 0.94
CA THR A 126 -4.13 -1.64 -0.39
C THR A 126 -4.02 -3.16 -0.29
N MET A 127 -3.69 -3.69 0.90
CA MET A 127 -3.56 -5.11 1.23
C MET A 127 -4.30 -5.38 2.55
N PRO A 128 -5.64 -5.39 2.54
CA PRO A 128 -6.40 -5.71 3.74
C PRO A 128 -6.04 -7.13 4.21
N GLN A 129 -5.78 -7.29 5.52
CA GLN A 129 -5.37 -8.57 6.11
C GLN A 129 -6.29 -9.73 5.70
N SER A 130 -7.60 -9.49 5.58
CA SER A 130 -8.57 -10.49 5.14
C SER A 130 -8.34 -11.03 3.72
N GLU A 131 -7.79 -10.23 2.81
CA GLU A 131 -7.45 -10.69 1.44
C GLU A 131 -6.13 -11.48 1.43
N VAL A 132 -5.19 -11.13 2.31
CA VAL A 132 -3.95 -11.88 2.49
C VAL A 132 -4.22 -13.24 3.12
N ASP A 133 -5.08 -13.28 4.15
CA ASP A 133 -5.46 -14.53 4.83
C ASP A 133 -6.21 -15.48 3.88
N ARG A 134 -7.13 -14.96 3.06
CA ARG A 134 -7.81 -15.75 2.01
C ARG A 134 -6.84 -16.30 0.97
N LEU A 135 -5.82 -15.54 0.58
CA LEU A 135 -4.82 -16.00 -0.36
C LEU A 135 -3.93 -17.09 0.26
N ILE A 136 -3.57 -16.96 1.55
CA ILE A 136 -2.81 -17.97 2.28
C ILE A 136 -3.61 -19.28 2.39
N GLU A 137 -4.90 -19.20 2.73
CA GLU A 137 -5.81 -20.35 2.81
C GLU A 137 -5.98 -21.02 1.43
N GLN A 138 -6.17 -20.24 0.37
CA GLN A 138 -6.26 -20.77 -0.98
C GLN A 138 -4.96 -21.47 -1.43
N VAL A 139 -3.79 -20.90 -1.14
CA VAL A 139 -2.49 -21.50 -1.47
C VAL A 139 -2.20 -22.73 -0.58
N ALA A 140 -2.65 -22.72 0.68
CA ALA A 140 -2.55 -23.86 1.59
C ALA A 140 -3.33 -25.06 1.06
N ASP A 141 -4.58 -24.83 0.66
CA ASP A 141 -5.48 -25.83 0.10
C ASP A 141 -4.95 -26.36 -1.24
N GLU A 142 -4.44 -25.48 -2.11
CA GLU A 142 -3.86 -25.85 -3.40
C GLU A 142 -2.57 -26.69 -3.27
N ASN A 143 -1.85 -26.60 -2.15
CA ASN A 143 -0.60 -27.33 -1.90
C ASN A 143 -0.73 -28.47 -0.87
N ASN A 144 -1.95 -28.82 -0.43
CA ASN A 144 -2.19 -29.78 0.66
C ASN A 144 -1.33 -29.48 1.91
N LEU A 145 -1.03 -28.21 2.16
CA LEU A 145 -0.34 -27.79 3.36
C LEU A 145 -1.40 -27.60 4.44
N ASP A 146 -1.57 -28.60 5.30
CA ASP A 146 -2.53 -28.57 6.40
C ASP A 146 -2.10 -27.49 7.43
N ILE A 147 -2.50 -26.26 7.15
CA ILE A 147 -2.14 -25.03 7.86
C ILE A 147 -3.03 -24.82 9.10
N SER A 148 -4.14 -25.55 9.19
CA SER A 148 -5.12 -25.52 10.28
C SER A 148 -4.49 -25.71 11.66
N SER A 149 -3.38 -26.45 11.74
CA SER A 149 -2.71 -26.81 13.01
C SER A 149 -1.50 -25.94 13.36
N LYS A 150 -0.98 -25.11 12.44
CA LYS A 150 0.23 -24.30 12.68
C LYS A 150 -0.02 -22.80 12.86
N LEU A 151 -1.09 -22.24 12.30
CA LEU A 151 -1.44 -20.84 12.55
C LEU A 151 -2.01 -20.60 13.96
N ASP A 152 -2.56 -21.64 14.61
CA ASP A 152 -3.02 -21.57 16.01
C ASP A 152 -1.86 -21.63 17.02
N ALA A 153 -0.66 -22.04 16.57
CA ALA A 153 0.53 -22.16 17.41
C ALA A 153 1.51 -20.98 17.28
N ALA A 154 1.33 -20.12 16.25
CA ALA A 154 2.20 -18.97 15.99
C ALA A 154 1.67 -17.66 16.60
N ASP A 155 0.48 -17.67 17.21
CA ASP A 155 -0.09 -16.53 17.92
C ASP A 155 -0.28 -16.85 19.41
N PRO A 156 0.67 -16.52 20.30
CA PRO A 156 0.46 -16.58 21.74
C PRO A 156 -0.60 -15.57 22.22
N SER A 157 -1.17 -14.74 21.34
CA SER A 157 -2.20 -13.75 21.66
C SER A 157 -3.63 -14.29 21.44
N ARG A 158 -3.79 -15.47 20.84
CA ARG A 158 -5.10 -16.10 20.67
C ARG A 158 -5.42 -17.04 21.84
N GLU A 159 -5.42 -16.49 23.05
CA GLU A 159 -6.25 -17.05 24.10
C GLU A 159 -7.69 -17.07 23.59
N ARG A 160 -8.27 -18.27 23.46
CA ARG A 160 -9.72 -18.45 23.32
C ARG A 160 -10.42 -17.48 24.28
N PRO A 161 -11.50 -16.80 23.90
CA PRO A 161 -12.35 -16.18 24.89
C PRO A 161 -12.95 -17.33 25.71
N SER A 162 -12.36 -17.62 26.87
CA SER A 162 -13.10 -18.19 27.97
C SER A 162 -14.23 -17.20 28.26
N ALA A 163 -15.43 -17.74 28.45
CA ALA A 163 -16.70 -17.01 28.54
C ALA A 163 -16.81 -16.18 29.85
N GLY A 164 -15.80 -15.36 30.16
CA GLY A 164 -15.70 -14.56 31.38
C GLY A 164 -15.24 -13.11 31.16
N LYS A 165 -14.91 -12.69 29.93
CA LYS A 165 -14.49 -11.29 29.65
C LYS A 165 -15.68 -10.32 29.47
N ASP A 166 -16.85 -10.80 29.03
CA ASP A 166 -18.03 -9.94 28.86
C ASP A 166 -18.54 -9.37 30.20
N ALA A 167 -18.49 -10.16 31.27
CA ALA A 167 -18.92 -9.72 32.61
C ALA A 167 -18.02 -8.63 33.22
N GLN A 168 -16.74 -8.59 32.84
CA GLN A 168 -15.78 -7.63 33.39
C GLN A 168 -15.78 -6.30 32.62
N VAL A 169 -16.11 -6.33 31.33
CA VAL A 169 -16.30 -5.12 30.52
C VAL A 169 -17.60 -4.41 30.88
N ASP A 170 -18.68 -5.16 31.14
CA ASP A 170 -19.95 -4.60 31.62
C ASP A 170 -19.82 -3.97 33.02
N ASP A 171 -19.06 -4.59 33.94
CA ASP A 171 -18.79 -4.01 35.28
C ASP A 171 -17.97 -2.70 35.19
N MET A 172 -16.97 -2.66 34.29
CA MET A 172 -16.18 -1.44 34.07
C MET A 172 -16.99 -0.33 33.38
N MET A 173 -17.87 -0.66 32.44
CA MET A 173 -18.78 0.31 31.82
C MET A 173 -19.81 0.84 32.81
N ALA A 174 -20.35 -0.02 33.68
CA ALA A 174 -21.26 0.38 34.75
C ALA A 174 -20.58 1.32 35.77
N ARG A 175 -19.32 1.04 36.12
CA ARG A 175 -18.51 1.91 37.01
C ARG A 175 -18.15 3.25 36.37
N LEU A 176 -17.83 3.28 35.08
CA LEU A 176 -17.59 4.52 34.33
C LEU A 176 -18.86 5.37 34.17
N ALA A 177 -20.03 4.74 34.02
CA ALA A 177 -21.31 5.43 33.99
C ALA A 177 -21.67 6.04 35.35
N ALA A 178 -21.41 5.33 36.45
CA ALA A 178 -21.62 5.85 37.81
C ALA A 178 -20.70 7.02 38.16
N LEU A 179 -19.50 7.08 37.58
CA LEU A 179 -18.55 8.21 37.73
C LEU A 179 -18.85 9.40 36.81
N LYS A 180 -19.68 9.21 35.78
CA LYS A 180 -20.15 10.28 34.88
C LYS A 180 -21.54 10.80 35.22
N ALA A 181 -22.25 10.16 36.16
CA ALA A 181 -23.48 10.69 36.70
C ALA A 181 -23.14 11.88 37.62
N PRO A 182 -23.72 13.08 37.38
CA PRO A 182 -23.41 14.26 38.17
C PRO A 182 -23.97 14.12 39.59
N GLN A 183 -23.16 14.47 40.60
CA GLN A 183 -23.69 15.10 41.81
C GLN A 183 -24.00 16.57 41.51
#